data_AF-A0A5S9MES7-F1
#
_entry.id   AF-A0A5S9MES7-F1
#
_cell.length_a   1.000
_cell.length_b   1.000
_cell.length_c   1.000
_cell.angle_alpha   90.00
_cell.angle_beta   90.00
_cell.angle_gamma   90.00
#
_symmetry.space_group_name_H-M   'P 1'
#
loop_
_entity.id
_entity.type
_entity.pdbx_description
1 polymer ?
#
loop_
_entity_poly.entity_id
_entity_poly.type
_entity_poly.pdbx_seq_one_letter_code
_entity_poly.pdbx_strand_id
1 'polypeptide(L)'
;MAYVLNIIGVPMLLLSLILGIIWAYISYDTLYWTDAKVLGSFIMLFLYGFYLYIRLVRNMQGKIVALWNVASFLVLMINYFLLGSLSTFHWFQ
;
A
#
# COMPACT_ATOMS: atom_id res chain seq x y z
N MET A 1 -6.63 18.16 6.44
CA MET A 1 -6.66 17.59 5.07
C MET A 1 -6.07 16.18 4.96
N ALA A 2 -4.84 15.91 5.42
CA ALA A 2 -4.22 14.56 5.32
C ALA A 2 -5.06 13.39 5.90
N TYR A 3 -5.90 13.64 6.90
CA TYR A 3 -6.80 12.62 7.46
C TYR A 3 -7.88 12.16 6.47
N VAL A 4 -8.54 13.10 5.79
CA VAL A 4 -9.59 12.79 4.80
C VAL A 4 -9.00 12.04 3.61
N LEU A 5 -7.79 12.44 3.18
CA LEU A 5 -7.07 11.73 2.12
C LEU A 5 -6.76 10.28 2.50
N ASN A 6 -6.36 10.00 3.75
CA ASN A 6 -6.12 8.61 4.16
C ASN A 6 -7.40 7.78 4.26
N ILE A 7 -8.52 8.37 4.70
CA ILE A 7 -9.81 7.68 4.75
C ILE A 7 -10.26 7.24 3.35
N ILE A 8 -9.98 8.05 2.32
CA ILE A 8 -10.33 7.72 0.93
C ILE A 8 -9.25 6.83 0.28
N GLY A 9 -7.99 7.08 0.62
CA GLY A 9 -6.84 6.37 0.06
C GLY A 9 -6.82 4.89 0.43
N VAL A 10 -7.13 4.53 1.68
CA VAL A 10 -7.15 3.13 2.12
C VAL A 10 -8.15 2.25 1.34
N PRO A 11 -9.44 2.62 1.21
CA PRO A 11 -10.37 1.85 0.39
C PRO A 11 -10.02 1.86 -1.10
N MET A 12 -9.44 2.95 -1.64
CA MET A 12 -8.91 2.94 -3.02
C MET A 12 -7.76 1.94 -3.20
N LEU A 13 -6.85 1.88 -2.22
CA LEU A 13 -5.70 0.97 -2.24
C LEU A 13 -6.17 -0.50 -2.12
N LEU A 14 -7.17 -0.76 -1.27
CA LEU A 14 -7.86 -2.05 -1.19
C LEU A 14 -8.48 -2.45 -2.54
N LEU A 15 -9.25 -1.55 -3.16
CA LEU A 15 -9.89 -1.81 -4.46
C LEU A 15 -8.85 -2.10 -5.54
N SER A 16 -7.76 -1.34 -5.58
CA SER A 16 -6.66 -1.57 -6.52
C SER A 16 -6.03 -2.96 -6.33
N LEU A 17 -5.82 -3.40 -5.08
CA LEU A 17 -5.32 -4.73 -4.75
C LEU A 17 -6.26 -5.85 -5.23
N ILE A 18 -7.56 -5.70 -4.97
CA ILE A 18 -8.58 -6.66 -5.39
C ILE A 18 -8.58 -6.78 -6.92
N LEU A 19 -8.58 -5.65 -7.64
CA LEU A 19 -8.55 -5.63 -9.10
C LEU A 19 -7.28 -6.29 -9.65
N GLY A 20 -6.12 -6.01 -9.03
CA GLY A 20 -4.84 -6.61 -9.40
C GLY A 20 -4.82 -8.13 -9.23
N ILE A 21 -5.40 -8.65 -8.14
CA ILE A 21 -5.51 -10.09 -7.89
C ILE A 21 -6.46 -10.75 -8.90
N ILE A 22 -7.62 -10.13 -9.18
CA ILE A 22 -8.56 -10.64 -10.18
C ILE A 22 -7.89 -10.72 -11.55
N TRP A 23 -7.19 -9.66 -11.96
CA TRP A 23 -6.46 -9.65 -13.24
C TRP A 23 -5.36 -10.71 -13.27
N ALA A 24 -4.57 -10.83 -12.21
CA ALA A 24 -3.51 -11.84 -12.12
C ALA A 24 -4.07 -13.28 -12.21
N TYR A 25 -5.23 -13.54 -11.58
CA TYR A 25 -5.92 -14.82 -11.66
C TYR A 25 -6.45 -15.15 -13.07
N ILE A 26 -6.85 -14.12 -13.84
CA ILE A 26 -7.34 -14.31 -15.21
C ILE A 26 -6.19 -14.41 -16.22
N SER A 27 -5.08 -13.69 -16.01
CA SER A 27 -3.97 -13.61 -16.96
C SER A 27 -2.90 -14.70 -16.78
N TYR A 28 -2.77 -15.30 -15.59
CA TYR A 28 -1.73 -16.29 -15.31
C TYR A 28 -2.32 -17.55 -14.64
N ASP A 29 -1.91 -18.73 -15.11
CA ASP A 29 -2.29 -20.03 -14.51
C ASP A 29 -1.72 -20.23 -13.09
N THR A 30 -0.71 -19.45 -12.71
CA THR A 30 -0.06 -19.51 -11.40
C THR A 30 0.05 -18.12 -10.81
N LEU A 31 -0.57 -17.93 -9.64
CA LEU A 31 -0.40 -16.72 -8.84
C LEU A 31 0.97 -16.75 -8.15
N TYR A 32 1.88 -15.90 -8.60
CA TYR A 32 3.16 -15.67 -7.92
C TYR A 32 2.96 -14.77 -6.69
N TRP A 33 2.46 -15.36 -5.60
CA TRP A 33 2.23 -14.65 -4.33
C TRP A 33 3.51 -14.05 -3.71
N THR A 34 4.69 -14.55 -4.11
CA THR A 34 6.01 -14.06 -3.68
C THR A 34 6.51 -12.87 -4.48
N ASP A 35 5.73 -12.38 -5.45
CA ASP A 35 6.14 -11.24 -6.24
C ASP A 35 6.19 -9.99 -5.37
N ALA A 36 7.32 -9.28 -5.43
CA ALA A 36 7.66 -8.27 -4.44
C ALA A 36 6.66 -7.10 -4.46
N LYS A 37 6.06 -6.82 -5.64
CA LYS A 37 4.98 -5.83 -5.82
C LYS A 37 3.69 -6.21 -5.09
N VAL A 38 3.33 -7.49 -5.08
CA VAL A 38 2.10 -7.97 -4.42
C VAL A 38 2.27 -7.87 -2.91
N LEU A 39 3.35 -8.45 -2.37
CA LEU A 39 3.70 -8.36 -0.95
C LEU A 39 3.80 -6.90 -0.47
N GLY A 40 4.43 -6.05 -1.28
CA GLY A 40 4.57 -4.64 -0.98
C GLY A 40 3.23 -3.91 -0.83
N SER A 41 2.26 -4.22 -1.68
CA SER A 41 0.93 -3.61 -1.65
C SER A 41 0.15 -4.02 -0.39
N PHE A 42 0.24 -5.29 0.01
CA PHE A 42 -0.38 -5.80 1.25
C PHE A 42 0.20 -5.15 2.51
N ILE A 43 1.53 -4.96 2.56
CA ILE A 43 2.19 -4.25 3.67
C ILE A 43 1.68 -2.82 3.79
N MET A 44 1.45 -2.13 2.67
CA MET A 44 0.89 -0.76 2.69
C MET A 44 -0.52 -0.71 3.21
N LEU A 45 -1.36 -1.64 2.74
CA LEU A 45 -2.72 -1.76 3.22
C LEU A 45 -2.75 -1.96 4.74
N PHE A 46 -1.86 -2.81 5.27
CA PHE A 46 -1.74 -3.05 6.70
C PHE A 46 -1.28 -1.81 7.48
N LEU A 47 -0.21 -1.14 7.03
CA LEU A 47 0.32 0.06 7.70
C LEU A 47 -0.68 1.21 7.72
N TYR A 48 -1.36 1.46 6.60
CA TYR A 48 -2.37 2.51 6.52
C TYR A 48 -3.65 2.15 7.28
N GLY A 49 -4.07 0.88 7.24
CA GLY A 49 -5.17 0.36 8.04
C GLY A 49 -4.90 0.50 9.54
N PHE A 50 -3.68 0.19 9.99
CA PHE A 50 -3.27 0.33 11.38
C PHE A 50 -3.21 1.80 11.82
N TYR A 51 -2.71 2.69 10.96
CA TYR A 51 -2.74 4.13 11.18
C TYR A 51 -4.18 4.63 11.37
N LEU A 52 -5.12 4.23 10.50
CA LEU A 52 -6.53 4.59 10.61
C LEU A 52 -7.16 4.00 11.88
N TYR A 53 -6.86 2.76 12.23
CA TYR A 53 -7.34 2.11 13.44
C TYR A 53 -6.94 2.89 14.70
N ILE A 54 -5.65 3.24 14.85
CA ILE A 54 -5.17 4.02 15.98
C ILE A 54 -5.87 5.38 16.05
N ARG A 55 -6.03 6.05 14.89
CA ARG A 55 -6.59 7.39 14.85
C ARG A 55 -8.11 7.42 15.09
N LEU A 56 -8.84 6.47 14.53
CA LEU A 56 -10.31 6.43 14.57
C LEU A 56 -10.83 5.77 15.85
N VAL A 57 -10.20 4.68 16.29
CA VAL A 57 -10.66 3.88 17.43
C VAL A 57 -10.11 4.41 18.76
N ARG A 58 -8.82 4.80 18.80
CA ARG A 58 -8.22 5.30 20.05
C ARG A 58 -8.35 6.81 20.25
N ASN A 59 -8.96 7.53 19.30
CA ASN A 59 -9.14 8.98 19.31
C ASN A 59 -7.84 9.76 19.61
N MET A 60 -6.69 9.15 19.34
CA MET A 60 -5.39 9.72 19.66
C MET A 60 -5.14 10.88 18.70
N GLN A 61 -4.94 12.07 19.25
CA GLN A 61 -4.62 13.28 18.51
C GLN A 61 -3.31 13.85 19.07
N GLY A 62 -2.39 14.23 18.18
CA GLY A 62 -1.10 14.78 18.58
C GLY A 62 0.05 14.44 17.64
N LYS A 63 1.27 14.81 18.04
CA LYS A 63 2.52 14.67 17.24
C LYS A 63 2.81 13.23 16.81
N ILE A 64 2.46 12.25 17.65
CA ILE A 64 2.71 10.83 17.39
C ILE A 64 1.94 10.36 16.15
N VAL A 65 0.69 10.78 15.99
CA VAL A 65 -0.15 10.38 14.85
C VAL A 65 0.32 11.06 13.56
N ALA A 66 0.83 12.29 13.63
CA ALA A 66 1.45 12.93 12.46
C ALA A 66 2.71 12.20 12.01
N LEU A 67 3.57 11.79 12.96
CA LEU A 67 4.77 10.98 12.69
C LEU A 67 4.43 9.63 12.05
N TRP A 68 3.41 8.94 12.55
CA TRP A 68 2.94 7.69 11.94
C TRP A 68 2.46 7.88 10.51
N ASN A 69 1.75 8.98 10.20
CA ASN A 69 1.30 9.25 8.84
C ASN A 69 2.47 9.50 7.89
N VAL A 70 3.48 10.28 8.33
CA VAL A 70 4.71 10.52 7.58
C VAL A 70 5.50 9.23 7.37
N ALA A 71 5.60 8.38 8.41
CA ALA A 71 6.24 7.08 8.31
C ALA A 71 5.53 6.17 7.30
N SER A 72 4.19 6.07 7.36
CA SER A 72 3.41 5.29 6.39
C SER A 72 3.59 5.82 4.96
N PHE A 73 3.66 7.14 4.78
CA PHE A 73 3.91 7.76 3.48
C PHE A 73 5.32 7.47 2.94
N LEU A 74 6.34 7.57 3.80
CA LEU A 74 7.72 7.25 3.43
C LEU A 74 7.87 5.77 3.07
N VAL A 75 7.23 4.88 3.82
CA VAL A 75 7.21 3.45 3.51
C VAL A 75 6.51 3.21 2.17
N LEU A 76 5.40 3.90 1.88
CA LEU A 76 4.76 3.89 0.55
C LEU A 76 5.72 4.32 -0.56
N MET A 77 6.45 5.42 -0.38
CA MET A 77 7.44 5.86 -1.36
C MET A 77 8.56 4.83 -1.55
N ILE A 78 9.10 4.28 -0.46
CA ILE A 78 10.12 3.22 -0.49
C ILE A 78 9.61 2.03 -1.31
N ASN A 79 8.37 1.62 -1.10
CA ASN A 79 7.75 0.51 -1.84
C ASN A 79 7.60 0.82 -3.32
N TYR A 80 7.11 2.01 -3.66
CA TYR A 80 6.99 2.45 -5.04
C TYR A 80 8.35 2.53 -5.75
N PHE A 81 9.37 3.08 -5.10
CA PHE A 81 10.71 3.26 -5.68
C PHE A 81 11.52 1.96 -5.74
N LEU A 82 11.61 1.20 -4.63
CA LEU A 82 12.44 -0.01 -4.57
C LEU A 82 11.80 -1.19 -5.31
N LEU A 83 10.49 -1.39 -5.21
CA LEU A 83 9.81 -2.51 -5.90
C LEU A 83 9.46 -2.15 -7.34
N GLY A 84 9.29 -0.86 -7.63
CA GLY A 84 9.20 -0.34 -8.99
C GLY A 84 10.51 -0.53 -9.77
N SER A 85 11.68 -0.25 -9.15
CA SER A 85 12.96 -0.36 -9.84
C SER A 85 13.57 -1.76 -9.86
N LEU A 86 13.25 -2.65 -8.90
CA LEU A 86 13.69 -4.06 -8.94
C LEU A 86 12.86 -4.91 -9.91
N SER A 87 11.68 -4.44 -10.30
CA SER A 87 10.89 -5.07 -11.36
C SER A 87 11.54 -4.71 -12.69
N THR A 88 12.50 -5.53 -13.11
CA THR A 88 13.19 -5.49 -14.40
C THR A 88 12.21 -5.64 -15.56
N PHE A 89 11.49 -4.57 -15.89
CA PHE A 89 10.73 -4.40 -17.13
C PHE A 89 11.28 -3.20 -17.92
N HIS A 90 12.59 -3.20 -18.12
CA HIS A 90 13.25 -2.43 -19.18
C HIS A 90 14.17 -3.38 -19.96
N TRP A 91 13.57 -4.44 -20.54
CA TRP A 91 14.22 -5.35 -21.49
C TRP A 91 13.48 -5.35 -22.84
N PHE A 92 13.02 -4.17 -23.26
CA PHE A 92 12.80 -3.92 -24.69
C PHE A 92 13.90 -2.97 -25.17
N GLN A 93 15.08 -3.55 -25.34
CA GLN A 93 15.94 -3.30 -26.50
C GLN A 93 16.11 -4.64 -27.22
#